data_AF-A0A9Q1CDD6-F1
#
_entry.id   AF-A0A9Q1CDD6-F1
#
_cell.length_a   1.000
_cell.length_b   1.000
_cell.length_c   1.000
_cell.angle_alpha   90.00
_cell.angle_beta   90.00
_cell.angle_gamma   90.00
#
_symmetry.space_group_name_H-M   'P 1'
#
loop_
_entity.id
_entity.type
_entity.pdbx_description
1 polymer ?
#
loop_
_entity_poly.entity_id
_entity_poly.type
_entity_poly.pdbx_seq_one_letter_code
_entity_poly.pdbx_strand_id
1 'polypeptide(L)'
;MEFSITVSNGPIEFLGILFTHDGNDLFRLNYLKKLSRLKNQLKIWNIRDLTPLGRNTIVKAYGISQLVYLFQVLPNPPTEFFRRHLATL
;
A
#
# COMPACT_ATOMS: atom_id res chain seq x y z
N MET A 1 20.57 27.38 -7.13
CA MET A 1 19.48 27.67 -8.09
C MET A 1 18.77 26.35 -8.34
N GLU A 2 17.79 26.01 -7.50
CA GLU A 2 16.99 24.81 -7.70
C GLU A 2 15.93 25.11 -8.75
N PHE A 3 15.98 24.42 -9.89
CA PHE A 3 14.93 24.50 -10.89
C PHE A 3 13.76 23.63 -10.41
N SER A 4 12.68 24.26 -9.96
CA SER A 4 11.42 23.58 -9.66
C SER A 4 10.73 23.19 -10.96
N ILE A 5 11.16 22.08 -11.58
CA ILE A 5 10.55 21.58 -12.81
C ILE A 5 9.20 20.95 -12.44
N THR A 6 8.09 21.64 -12.71
CA THR A 6 6.75 21.08 -12.52
C THR A 6 6.32 20.31 -13.76
N VAL A 7 6.56 18.99 -13.77
CA VAL A 7 6.17 18.09 -14.87
C VAL A 7 4.65 18.09 -15.14
N SER A 8 3.84 18.35 -14.11
CA SER A 8 2.37 18.47 -14.20
C SER A 8 1.80 19.34 -13.09
N ASN A 9 0.59 19.88 -13.28
CA ASN A 9 -0.15 20.64 -12.27
C ASN A 9 -0.92 19.76 -11.27
N GLY A 10 -0.92 18.43 -11.46
CA GLY A 10 -1.66 17.47 -10.62
C GLY A 10 -1.04 16.08 -10.64
N PRO A 11 -1.59 15.13 -9.86
CA PRO A 11 -1.07 13.78 -9.77
C PRO A 11 -1.06 13.08 -11.13
N ILE A 12 0.02 12.40 -11.46
CA ILE A 12 0.14 11.60 -12.68
C ILE A 12 -0.02 10.13 -12.31
N GLU A 13 -0.93 9.42 -12.98
CA GLU A 13 -1.04 7.97 -12.84
C GLU A 13 -0.11 7.27 -13.84
N PHE A 14 0.78 6.42 -13.33
CA PHE A 14 1.64 5.57 -14.15
C PHE A 14 1.69 4.16 -13.57
N LEU A 15 1.34 3.17 -14.40
CA LEU A 15 1.27 1.75 -14.00
C LEU A 15 0.44 1.51 -12.73
N GLY A 16 -0.63 2.28 -12.55
CA GLY A 16 -1.52 2.21 -11.38
C GLY A 16 -0.96 2.84 -10.09
N ILE A 17 0.13 3.61 -10.19
CA ILE A 17 0.70 4.43 -9.11
C ILE A 17 0.44 5.89 -9.42
N LEU A 18 -0.09 6.62 -8.44
CA LEU A 18 -0.28 8.07 -8.51
C LEU A 18 0.97 8.77 -7.96
N PHE A 19 1.69 9.45 -8.84
CA PHE A 19 2.85 10.25 -8.49
C PHE A 19 2.44 11.71 -8.27
N THR A 20 2.90 12.28 -7.17
CA THR A 20 2.67 13.67 -6.78
C THR A 20 3.99 14.36 -6.47
N HIS A 21 4.00 15.68 -6.59
CA HIS A 21 5.18 16.49 -6.20
C HIS A 21 5.42 16.46 -4.69
N ASP A 22 4.37 16.35 -3.89
CA ASP A 22 4.50 16.16 -2.44
C ASP A 22 4.71 14.67 -2.11
N GLY A 23 5.86 14.37 -1.51
CA GLY A 23 6.21 13.03 -1.06
C GLY A 23 5.32 12.50 0.07
N ASN A 24 4.72 13.39 0.87
CA ASN A 24 3.78 12.99 1.93
C ASN A 24 2.48 12.42 1.35
N ASP A 25 2.05 12.92 0.19
CA ASP A 25 0.84 12.47 -0.47
C ASP A 25 1.02 11.11 -1.16
N LEU A 26 2.25 10.73 -1.56
CA LEU A 26 2.54 9.44 -2.20
C LEU A 26 2.08 8.26 -1.33
N PHE A 27 2.33 8.32 -0.02
CA PHE A 27 1.91 7.27 0.91
C PHE A 27 0.39 7.19 1.00
N ARG A 28 -0.28 8.33 1.20
CA ARG A 28 -1.73 8.41 1.37
C ARG A 28 -2.48 7.94 0.12
N LEU A 29 -2.05 8.39 -1.06
CA LEU A 29 -2.72 8.13 -2.34
C LEU A 29 -2.56 6.68 -2.79
N ASN A 30 -1.40 6.07 -2.54
CA ASN A 30 -1.09 4.73 -3.04
C ASN A 30 -1.25 3.65 -1.97
N TYR A 31 -0.58 3.78 -0.83
CA TYR A 31 -0.55 2.72 0.19
C TYR A 31 -1.88 2.60 0.92
N LEU A 32 -2.43 3.68 1.48
CA LEU A 32 -3.65 3.60 2.30
C LEU A 32 -4.85 3.10 1.49
N LYS A 33 -5.00 3.57 0.26
CA LYS A 33 -6.04 3.10 -0.67
C LYS A 33 -5.91 1.60 -0.93
N LYS A 34 -4.70 1.11 -1.20
CA LYS A 34 -4.46 -0.31 -1.50
C LYS A 34 -4.60 -1.20 -0.26
N LEU A 35 -4.14 -0.74 0.90
CA LEU A 35 -4.29 -1.44 2.17
C LEU A 35 -5.76 -1.59 2.58
N SER A 36 -6.58 -0.55 2.41
CA SER A 36 -8.02 -0.61 2.68
C SER A 36 -8.71 -1.68 1.80
N ARG A 37 -8.39 -1.68 0.50
CA ARG A 37 -8.90 -2.70 -0.43
C ARG A 37 -8.43 -4.11 -0.05
N LEU A 38 -7.14 -4.27 0.27
CA LEU A 38 -6.57 -5.55 0.67
C LEU A 38 -7.25 -6.08 1.95
N LYS A 39 -7.47 -5.21 2.95
CA LYS A 39 -8.18 -5.56 4.19
C LYS A 39 -9.59 -6.09 3.90
N ASN A 40 -10.34 -5.43 3.02
CA ASN A 40 -11.68 -5.87 2.64
C ASN A 40 -11.66 -7.23 1.91
N GLN A 41 -10.70 -7.44 1.03
CA GLN A 41 -10.54 -8.72 0.32
C GLN A 41 -10.17 -9.85 1.30
N LEU A 42 -9.20 -9.63 2.18
CA LEU A 42 -8.83 -10.60 3.20
C LEU A 42 -9.98 -10.89 4.17
N LYS A 43 -10.83 -9.90 4.48
CA LYS A 43 -12.05 -10.12 5.28
C LYS A 43 -13.02 -11.08 4.59
N ILE A 44 -13.22 -10.96 3.28
CA ILE A 44 -14.05 -11.89 2.50
C ILE A 44 -13.47 -13.30 2.57
N TRP A 45 -12.15 -13.45 2.41
CA TRP A 45 -11.49 -14.75 2.53
C TRP A 45 -11.58 -15.32 3.95
N ASN A 46 -11.52 -14.48 4.98
CA ASN A 46 -11.60 -14.90 6.38
C ASN A 46 -12.99 -15.43 6.78
N ILE A 47 -14.05 -15.04 6.08
CA ILE A 47 -15.41 -15.57 6.32
C ILE A 47 -15.55 -17.02 5.83
N ARG A 48 -14.69 -17.47 4.92
CA ARG A 48 -14.75 -18.81 4.35
C ARG A 48 -14.11 -19.83 5.29
N ASP A 49 -14.66 -21.03 5.31
CA ASP A 49 -14.11 -22.13 6.08
C ASP A 49 -12.86 -22.71 5.39
N LEU A 50 -11.72 -22.07 5.66
CA LEU A 50 -10.42 -22.41 5.10
C LEU A 50 -9.55 -23.07 6.16
N THR A 51 -8.82 -24.09 5.74
CA THR A 51 -7.77 -24.69 6.57
C THR A 51 -6.71 -23.63 6.93
N PRO A 52 -5.99 -23.80 8.05
CA PRO A 52 -4.89 -22.90 8.41
C PRO A 52 -3.85 -22.75 7.30
N LEU A 53 -3.55 -23.85 6.60
CA LEU A 53 -2.67 -23.83 5.43
C LEU A 53 -3.25 -22.99 4.29
N GLY A 54 -4.54 -23.16 3.96
CA GLY A 54 -5.23 -22.35 2.95
C GLY A 54 -5.22 -20.85 3.28
N ARG A 55 -5.45 -20.49 4.55
CA ARG A 55 -5.35 -19.10 5.03
C ARG A 55 -3.93 -18.54 4.82
N ASN A 56 -2.90 -19.29 5.18
CA ASN A 56 -1.51 -18.90 4.98
C ASN A 56 -1.18 -18.71 3.49
N THR A 57 -1.62 -19.64 2.65
CA THR A 57 -1.46 -19.56 1.19
C THR A 57 -2.11 -18.30 0.63
N ILE A 58 -3.31 -17.92 1.08
CA ILE A 58 -3.96 -16.68 0.63
C ILE A 58 -3.17 -15.45 1.07
N VAL A 59 -2.74 -15.38 2.33
CA VAL A 59 -1.95 -14.23 2.81
C VAL A 59 -0.66 -14.09 2.02
N LYS A 60 0.04 -15.19 1.73
CA LYS A 60 1.30 -15.19 0.99
C LYS A 60 1.11 -14.93 -0.51
N ALA A 61 0.26 -15.70 -1.18
CA ALA A 61 0.10 -15.64 -2.63
C ALA A 61 -0.69 -14.40 -3.07
N TYR A 62 -1.73 -14.03 -2.33
CA TYR A 62 -2.54 -12.86 -2.65
C TYR A 62 -2.10 -11.63 -1.86
N GLY A 63 -2.02 -11.71 -0.53
CA GLY A 63 -1.75 -10.53 0.30
C GLY A 63 -0.41 -9.86 -0.01
N ILE A 64 0.68 -10.64 0.01
CA ILE A 64 2.04 -10.11 -0.27
C ILE A 64 2.13 -9.62 -1.72
N SER A 65 1.60 -10.36 -2.70
CA SER A 65 1.69 -9.97 -4.12
C SER A 65 1.05 -8.62 -4.41
N GLN A 66 -0.01 -8.22 -3.68
CA GLN A 66 -0.60 -6.89 -3.83
C GLN A 66 0.32 -5.75 -3.38
N LEU A 67 1.26 -6.02 -2.47
CA LEU A 67 2.12 -5.01 -1.84
C LEU A 67 3.52 -4.91 -2.45
N VAL A 68 4.05 -6.02 -3.00
CA VAL A 68 5.43 -6.08 -3.55
C VAL A 68 5.73 -4.92 -4.50
N TYR A 69 4.84 -4.65 -5.45
CA TYR A 69 5.06 -3.57 -6.42
C TYR A 69 5.10 -2.17 -5.78
N LEU A 70 4.28 -1.93 -4.74
CA LEU A 70 4.31 -0.66 -4.02
C LEU A 70 5.66 -0.45 -3.33
N PHE A 71 6.17 -1.48 -2.67
CA PHE A 71 7.45 -1.42 -1.95
C PHE A 71 8.65 -1.28 -2.88
N GLN A 72 8.56 -1.76 -4.12
CA GLN A 72 9.63 -1.63 -5.11
C GLN A 72 9.71 -0.22 -5.72
N VAL A 73 8.55 0.45 -5.88
CA VAL A 73 8.45 1.69 -6.65
C VAL A 73 8.41 2.93 -5.75
N LEU A 74 7.81 2.84 -4.57
CA LEU A 74 7.61 3.98 -3.68
C LEU A 74 8.56 3.96 -2.48
N PRO A 75 8.87 5.14 -1.91
CA PRO A 75 9.59 5.22 -0.65
C PRO A 75 8.91 4.45 0.48
N ASN A 76 9.69 4.12 1.50
CA ASN A 76 9.18 3.44 2.69
C ASN A 76 8.05 4.25 3.35
N PRO A 77 7.00 3.58 3.85
CA PRO A 77 5.97 4.22 4.67
C PRO A 77 6.55 4.97 5.88
N PRO A 78 5.88 6.04 6.35
CA PRO A 78 6.31 6.76 7.55
C PRO A 78 6.42 5.85 8.77
N THR A 79 7.49 5.96 9.55
CA THR A 79 7.72 5.13 10.76
C THR A 79 6.57 5.18 11.76
N GLU A 80 5.90 6.35 11.86
CA GLU A 80 4.73 6.55 12.72
C GLU A 80 3.56 5.61 12.38
N PHE A 81 3.43 5.22 11.11
CA PHE A 81 2.42 4.25 10.69
C PHE A 81 2.61 2.90 11.38
N PHE A 82 3.85 2.44 11.52
CA PHE A 82 4.17 1.18 12.18
C PHE A 82 4.07 1.30 13.70
N ARG A 83 4.54 2.41 14.28
CA ARG A 83 4.48 2.65 15.74
C ARG A 83 3.07 2.58 16.30
N ARG A 84 2.08 3.16 15.61
CA ARG A 84 0.68 3.15 16.04
C ARG A 84 0.12 1.74 16.25
N HIS A 85 0.57 0.77 15.46
CA HIS A 85 0.05 -0.60 15.49
C HIS A 85 0.85 -1.53 16.42
N LEU A 86 2.10 -1.18 16.73
CA LEU A 86 2.95 -1.94 17.66
C LEU A 86 2.64 -1.63 19.14
N ALA A 87 2.12 -0.45 19.46
CA ALA A 87 1.74 -0.08 20.82
C ALA A 87 0.41 -0.71 21.31
N THR A 88 -0.33 -1.36 20.41
CA THR A 88 -1.60 -2.05 20.70
C THR A 88 -1.47 -3.57 20.84
N LEU A 89 -0.26 -4.12 20.68
CA LEU A 89 0.10 -5.51 20.92
C LEU A 89 0.86 -5.63 22.24
#